data_AF-A0A957U4V6-F1
#
_entry.id   AF-A0A957U4V6-F1
#
_cell.length_a   1.000
_cell.length_b   1.000
_cell.length_c   1.000
_cell.angle_alpha   90.00
_cell.angle_beta   90.00
_cell.angle_gamma   90.00
#
_symmetry.space_group_name_H-M   'P 1'
#
loop_
_entity.id
_entity.type
_entity.pdbx_description
1 polymer ?
#
loop_
_entity_poly.entity_id
_entity_poly.type
_entity_poly.pdbx_seq_one_letter_code
_entity_poly.pdbx_strand_id
1 'polypeptide(L)'
;PTPAVCPPTETTGDINTQSVTQGTIADPANFASTTPNRINFTISGGVNPTAKNFGDHAATPFLSCPSDAFLYQQSPSNLYGVNLVSGGSFVLRDDWTITTNAVGFNLLDDYLYGFVSGSNGYISRTDGNGDITIHKVEGLGKVNAYTGDVSVDGYLYLNRGRKELWIVDVNAQRPTYLQLVNTITLSSNSNIADWAFNAVDGMLYGVRGNGDLVQVNPTTGALTVIGDSGIVEGGAFGAVYFDVDGYFYASNNGTGKIYRFDLRDSNNLNPTATLFTQGPKSSTNDGARCVFAPVAKLDFGDAPDSYGTTLNANGARHIITVGLLMGTLIDSEDDGQPTAGADGDDTTDDADEDGLVAPFAPLPPGATTYSVQVNAVNSTGSDAYLVGYLDWNNDGDFDDADEQSATV
;
A
#
# COMPACT_ATOMS: atom_id res chain seq x y z
N PRO A 1 -15.35 -6.73 13.20
CA PRO A 1 -16.50 -5.93 13.69
C PRO A 1 -17.26 -5.34 12.50
N THR A 2 -18.44 -5.88 12.19
CA THR A 2 -19.33 -5.30 11.18
C THR A 2 -19.62 -3.84 11.56
N PRO A 3 -19.29 -2.85 10.71
CA PRO A 3 -19.63 -1.46 10.98
C PRO A 3 -21.15 -1.38 11.11
N ALA A 4 -21.61 -0.78 12.20
CA ALA A 4 -23.01 -0.46 12.38
C ALA A 4 -23.43 0.45 11.22
N VAL A 5 -24.13 -0.13 10.25
CA VAL A 5 -24.90 0.61 9.25
C VAL A 5 -25.76 1.57 10.06
N CYS A 6 -25.47 2.87 10.01
CA CYS A 6 -26.44 3.88 10.43
C CYS A 6 -27.74 3.48 9.73
N PRO A 7 -28.81 3.10 10.45
CA PRO A 7 -29.99 2.62 9.78
C PRO A 7 -30.45 3.77 8.87
N PRO A 8 -30.71 3.53 7.57
CA PRO A 8 -31.36 4.52 6.75
C PRO A 8 -32.62 4.95 7.50
N THR A 9 -32.67 6.20 7.94
CA THR A 9 -33.88 6.73 8.56
C THR A 9 -34.74 7.17 7.42
N GLU A 10 -35.70 6.34 7.04
CA GLU A 10 -36.76 6.79 6.16
C GLU A 10 -37.34 8.10 6.72
N THR A 11 -37.53 9.08 5.84
CA THR A 11 -38.27 10.29 6.19
C THR A 11 -39.69 9.86 6.59
N THR A 12 -39.97 9.89 7.89
CA THR A 12 -41.34 9.73 8.38
C THR A 12 -41.98 11.10 8.45
N GLY A 13 -43.13 11.24 7.81
CA GLY A 13 -43.91 12.47 7.82
C GLY A 13 -45.36 12.22 7.43
N ASP A 14 -46.27 12.92 8.10
CA ASP A 14 -47.69 12.90 7.77
C ASP A 14 -47.99 14.09 6.85
N ILE A 15 -48.32 13.77 5.60
CA ILE A 15 -48.77 14.71 4.55
C ILE A 15 -49.90 15.63 5.05
N ASN A 16 -50.75 15.16 5.95
CA ASN A 16 -51.87 15.95 6.47
C ASN A 16 -51.43 16.98 7.52
N THR A 17 -50.27 16.80 8.16
CA THR A 17 -49.77 17.70 9.21
C THR A 17 -48.59 18.57 8.74
N GLN A 18 -48.11 18.40 7.51
CA GLN A 18 -46.92 19.06 6.96
C GLN A 18 -45.65 18.87 7.81
N SER A 19 -45.62 17.84 8.66
CA SER A 19 -44.45 17.50 9.46
C SER A 19 -43.66 16.43 8.71
N VAL A 20 -42.47 16.79 8.22
CA VAL A 20 -41.50 15.85 7.67
C VAL A 20 -40.28 15.87 8.58
N THR A 21 -39.94 14.72 9.15
CA THR A 21 -38.70 14.57 9.91
C THR A 21 -37.55 14.41 8.93
N GLN A 22 -36.48 15.18 9.05
CA GLN A 22 -35.27 14.97 8.23
C GLN A 22 -34.75 13.55 8.49
N GLY A 23 -34.51 12.79 7.41
CA GLY A 23 -33.98 11.43 7.45
C GLY A 23 -32.75 11.32 6.54
N THR A 24 -31.87 10.38 6.84
CA THR A 24 -30.68 10.09 6.03
C THR A 24 -30.95 8.82 5.21
N ILE A 25 -30.81 8.91 3.89
CA ILE A 25 -30.93 7.75 2.99
C ILE A 25 -29.52 7.31 2.62
N ALA A 26 -29.21 6.04 2.88
CA ALA A 26 -27.95 5.43 2.46
C ALA A 26 -28.11 4.84 1.05
N ASP A 27 -27.02 4.80 0.28
CA ASP A 27 -27.00 4.09 -1.00
C ASP A 27 -27.13 2.57 -0.77
N PRO A 28 -27.83 1.83 -1.65
CA PRO A 28 -27.80 0.37 -1.62
C PRO A 28 -26.38 -0.18 -1.83
N ALA A 29 -26.15 -1.43 -1.41
CA ALA A 29 -24.91 -2.12 -1.71
C ALA A 29 -24.60 -2.09 -3.22
N ASN A 30 -23.36 -1.74 -3.58
CA ASN A 30 -22.86 -1.59 -4.95
C ASN A 30 -23.48 -0.44 -5.76
N PHE A 31 -24.14 0.50 -5.10
CA PHE A 31 -24.54 1.77 -5.70
C PHE A 31 -23.89 2.91 -4.94
N ALA A 32 -23.65 4.02 -5.62
CA ALA A 32 -23.13 5.20 -4.96
C ALA A 32 -23.60 6.48 -5.64
N SER A 33 -24.04 7.44 -4.84
CA SER A 33 -24.56 8.72 -5.29
C SER A 33 -23.44 9.64 -5.80
N THR A 34 -23.65 10.26 -6.96
CA THR A 34 -22.66 11.18 -7.57
C THR A 34 -22.69 12.62 -7.06
N THR A 35 -23.68 12.96 -6.23
CA THR A 35 -23.91 14.31 -5.67
C THR A 35 -24.06 14.26 -4.15
N PRO A 36 -23.84 15.37 -3.40
CA PRO A 36 -24.13 15.44 -1.98
C PRO A 36 -25.60 15.09 -1.73
N ASN A 37 -25.89 14.13 -0.84
CA ASN A 37 -27.20 13.53 -0.55
C ASN A 37 -28.26 14.52 0.01
N ARG A 38 -28.54 15.64 -0.67
CA ARG A 38 -29.59 16.59 -0.34
C ARG A 38 -30.40 16.93 -1.58
N ILE A 39 -31.63 16.41 -1.63
CA ILE A 39 -32.61 16.76 -2.66
C ILE A 39 -33.85 17.32 -1.96
N ASN A 40 -34.26 18.54 -2.33
CA ASN A 40 -35.56 19.08 -1.97
C ASN A 40 -36.60 18.53 -2.96
N PHE A 41 -37.58 17.78 -2.50
CA PHE A 41 -38.70 17.32 -3.34
C PHE A 41 -40.03 17.82 -2.80
N THR A 42 -40.96 18.10 -3.72
CA THR A 42 -42.34 18.45 -3.40
C THR A 42 -43.21 17.21 -3.59
N ILE A 43 -43.81 16.67 -2.53
CA ILE A 43 -44.79 15.59 -2.67
C ILE A 43 -46.09 16.19 -3.21
N SER A 44 -46.49 15.82 -4.42
CA SER A 44 -47.83 16.06 -4.95
C SER A 44 -48.54 14.72 -5.19
N GLY A 45 -49.76 14.56 -4.66
CA GLY A 45 -50.65 13.46 -5.05
C GLY A 45 -50.53 12.12 -4.29
N GLY A 46 -50.13 12.10 -3.02
CA GLY A 46 -50.36 10.93 -2.15
C GLY A 46 -49.52 9.67 -2.43
N VAL A 47 -48.39 9.80 -3.11
CA VAL A 47 -47.46 8.68 -3.33
C VAL A 47 -46.55 8.53 -2.12
N ASN A 48 -46.61 7.37 -1.46
CA ASN A 48 -45.73 6.98 -0.35
C ASN A 48 -44.29 6.74 -0.88
N PRO A 49 -43.25 7.46 -0.42
CA PRO A 49 -41.91 7.41 -1.01
C PRO A 49 -41.03 6.23 -0.55
N THR A 50 -41.61 5.22 0.11
CA THR A 50 -40.96 4.07 0.79
C THR A 50 -40.15 3.11 -0.11
N ALA A 51 -39.74 3.52 -1.32
CA ALA A 51 -39.00 2.67 -2.26
C ALA A 51 -38.19 3.47 -3.31
N LYS A 52 -37.68 4.66 -2.98
CA LYS A 52 -36.81 5.41 -3.90
C LYS A 52 -35.34 5.13 -3.58
N ASN A 53 -34.69 4.34 -4.44
CA ASN A 53 -33.24 4.23 -4.53
C ASN A 53 -32.68 5.54 -5.10
N PHE A 54 -31.72 6.16 -4.40
CA PHE A 54 -31.06 7.40 -4.84
C PHE A 54 -29.64 7.17 -5.36
N GLY A 55 -29.11 5.96 -5.26
CA GLY A 55 -27.88 5.57 -5.96
C GLY A 55 -28.12 5.62 -7.46
N ASP A 56 -27.50 6.59 -8.13
CA ASP A 56 -27.64 6.83 -9.57
C ASP A 56 -26.57 6.10 -10.41
N HIS A 57 -25.57 5.51 -9.75
CA HIS A 57 -24.47 4.82 -10.38
C HIS A 57 -24.18 3.49 -9.67
N ALA A 58 -24.09 2.40 -10.44
CA ALA A 58 -23.57 1.13 -9.94
C ALA A 58 -22.04 1.23 -9.89
N ALA A 59 -21.46 0.95 -8.74
CA ALA A 59 -20.02 0.94 -8.52
C ALA A 59 -19.68 -0.32 -7.71
N THR A 60 -18.74 -1.11 -8.19
CA THR A 60 -18.32 -2.33 -7.48
C THR A 60 -17.14 -1.96 -6.59
N PRO A 61 -17.17 -2.16 -5.26
CA PRO A 61 -15.99 -1.90 -4.42
C PRO A 61 -14.83 -2.83 -4.78
N PHE A 62 -13.61 -2.43 -4.44
CA PHE A 62 -12.49 -3.37 -4.42
C PHE A 62 -12.74 -4.47 -3.37
N LEU A 63 -11.93 -5.53 -3.38
CA LEU A 63 -11.87 -6.43 -2.22
C LEU A 63 -11.51 -5.61 -0.98
N SER A 64 -12.14 -5.94 0.15
CA SER A 64 -11.89 -5.20 1.38
C SER A 64 -10.44 -5.35 1.81
N CYS A 65 -9.74 -4.22 1.87
CA CYS A 65 -8.31 -4.13 2.17
C CYS A 65 -7.41 -5.13 1.39
N PRO A 66 -7.24 -4.93 0.07
CA PRO A 66 -6.47 -5.85 -0.76
C PRO A 66 -4.98 -5.77 -0.43
N SER A 67 -4.27 -6.90 -0.59
CA SER A 67 -2.84 -7.03 -0.28
C SER A 67 -1.92 -6.31 -1.26
N ASP A 68 -2.34 -6.19 -2.52
CA ASP A 68 -1.57 -5.46 -3.54
C ASP A 68 -1.77 -3.96 -3.35
N ALA A 69 -0.69 -3.19 -3.61
CA ALA A 69 -0.77 -1.74 -3.69
C ALA A 69 -1.39 -1.32 -5.04
N PHE A 70 -1.92 -0.10 -5.09
CA PHE A 70 -2.42 0.53 -6.29
C PHE A 70 -1.44 1.58 -6.78
N LEU A 71 -1.28 1.65 -8.10
CA LEU A 71 -0.38 2.59 -8.73
C LEU A 71 -1.06 3.23 -9.93
N TYR A 72 -1.23 4.55 -9.86
CA TYR A 72 -1.66 5.38 -10.97
C TYR A 72 -0.40 5.76 -11.74
N GLN A 73 -0.36 5.59 -13.05
CA GLN A 73 0.77 6.05 -13.87
C GLN A 73 0.33 6.74 -15.14
N GLN A 74 1.21 7.58 -15.70
CA GLN A 74 1.02 8.28 -16.98
C GLN A 74 0.01 9.44 -16.90
N SER A 75 -0.16 10.13 -18.02
CA SER A 75 -1.12 11.22 -18.19
C SER A 75 -1.69 11.19 -19.62
N PRO A 76 -2.94 10.72 -19.86
CA PRO A 76 -3.93 10.22 -18.89
C PRO A 76 -3.44 9.05 -18.03
N SER A 77 -4.02 8.88 -16.85
CA SER A 77 -3.56 7.88 -15.88
C SER A 77 -4.05 6.48 -16.26
N ASN A 78 -3.24 5.45 -16.01
CA ASN A 78 -3.64 4.04 -16.00
C ASN A 78 -3.53 3.52 -14.57
N LEU A 79 -4.34 2.50 -14.24
CA LEU A 79 -4.36 1.82 -12.94
C LEU A 79 -3.65 0.47 -13.02
N TYR A 80 -2.71 0.26 -12.11
CA TYR A 80 -2.00 -0.99 -11.92
C TYR A 80 -2.15 -1.49 -10.48
N GLY A 81 -2.15 -2.81 -10.32
CA GLY A 81 -1.84 -3.46 -9.06
C GLY A 81 -0.34 -3.70 -8.96
N VAL A 82 0.24 -3.57 -7.76
CA VAL A 82 1.67 -3.77 -7.48
C VAL A 82 1.84 -4.68 -6.27
N ASN A 83 2.55 -5.79 -6.48
CA ASN A 83 2.99 -6.62 -5.39
C ASN A 83 4.28 -6.02 -4.80
N LEU A 84 4.22 -5.54 -3.55
CA LEU A 84 5.36 -4.83 -2.95
C LEU A 84 6.56 -5.74 -2.65
N VAL A 85 6.37 -7.05 -2.52
CA VAL A 85 7.48 -7.99 -2.30
C VAL A 85 8.28 -8.18 -3.59
N SER A 86 7.61 -8.57 -4.67
CA SER A 86 8.28 -8.85 -5.93
C SER A 86 8.58 -7.60 -6.75
N GLY A 87 7.91 -6.48 -6.47
CA GLY A 87 7.92 -5.28 -7.30
C GLY A 87 7.14 -5.44 -8.61
N GLY A 88 6.60 -6.63 -8.88
CA GLY A 88 5.81 -6.91 -10.07
C GLY A 88 4.52 -6.10 -10.12
N SER A 89 4.15 -5.64 -11.32
CA SER A 89 2.92 -4.89 -11.54
C SER A 89 2.07 -5.51 -12.65
N PHE A 90 0.76 -5.40 -12.53
CA PHE A 90 -0.21 -5.85 -13.54
C PHE A 90 -1.28 -4.79 -13.80
N VAL A 91 -1.76 -4.71 -15.04
CA VAL A 91 -2.77 -3.74 -15.45
C VAL A 91 -4.11 -4.12 -14.83
N LEU A 92 -4.71 -3.19 -14.08
CA LEU A 92 -6.12 -3.25 -13.68
C LEU A 92 -7.00 -2.52 -14.70
N ARG A 93 -6.53 -1.36 -15.19
CA ARG A 93 -7.21 -0.56 -16.22
C ARG A 93 -6.26 0.40 -16.94
N ASP A 94 -6.39 0.58 -18.25
CA ASP A 94 -5.46 1.40 -19.06
C ASP A 94 -6.10 2.25 -20.18
N ASP A 95 -7.42 2.48 -20.09
CA ASP A 95 -8.20 3.22 -21.11
C ASP A 95 -8.78 4.54 -20.59
N TRP A 96 -8.30 5.06 -19.45
CA TRP A 96 -8.82 6.30 -18.91
C TRP A 96 -8.45 7.51 -19.77
N THR A 97 -9.31 8.51 -19.71
CA THR A 97 -9.16 9.76 -20.47
C THR A 97 -8.84 10.96 -19.59
N ILE A 98 -8.65 10.73 -18.29
CA ILE A 98 -8.33 11.73 -17.28
C ILE A 98 -7.00 11.44 -16.61
N THR A 99 -6.39 12.46 -16.04
CA THR A 99 -5.21 12.32 -15.18
C THR A 99 -5.64 12.51 -13.73
N THR A 100 -5.43 11.48 -12.91
CA THR A 100 -5.69 11.49 -11.47
C THR A 100 -4.37 11.41 -10.72
N ASN A 101 -4.27 12.15 -9.61
CA ASN A 101 -3.12 12.19 -8.71
C ASN A 101 -3.61 12.55 -7.29
N ALA A 102 -2.74 12.65 -6.30
CA ALA A 102 -3.07 12.72 -4.88
C ALA A 102 -4.10 11.66 -4.44
N VAL A 103 -3.81 10.38 -4.64
CA VAL A 103 -4.71 9.23 -4.50
C VAL A 103 -4.55 8.55 -3.15
N GLY A 104 -5.65 8.15 -2.52
CA GLY A 104 -5.63 7.25 -1.36
C GLY A 104 -6.76 6.23 -1.39
N PHE A 105 -6.59 5.14 -0.64
CA PHE A 105 -7.58 4.08 -0.49
C PHE A 105 -8.49 4.35 0.71
N ASN A 106 -9.80 4.43 0.50
CA ASN A 106 -10.77 4.68 1.55
C ASN A 106 -11.31 3.36 2.14
N LEU A 107 -10.92 3.05 3.37
CA LEU A 107 -11.35 1.83 4.08
C LEU A 107 -12.85 1.75 4.37
N LEU A 108 -13.56 2.86 4.26
CA LEU A 108 -14.97 2.95 4.65
C LEU A 108 -15.91 2.44 3.55
N ASP A 109 -15.45 2.45 2.29
CA ASP A 109 -16.23 2.03 1.13
C ASP A 109 -15.43 1.24 0.09
N ASP A 110 -14.15 0.94 0.38
CA ASP A 110 -13.24 0.15 -0.46
C ASP A 110 -13.10 0.74 -1.87
N TYR A 111 -13.02 2.07 -1.97
CA TYR A 111 -12.72 2.81 -3.21
C TYR A 111 -11.43 3.61 -3.12
N LEU A 112 -10.86 3.94 -4.28
CA LEU A 112 -9.75 4.88 -4.39
C LEU A 112 -10.30 6.28 -4.66
N TYR A 113 -9.78 7.28 -3.95
CA TYR A 113 -10.13 8.68 -4.14
C TYR A 113 -8.89 9.48 -4.49
N GLY A 114 -8.97 10.32 -5.52
CA GLY A 114 -7.83 11.16 -5.93
C GLY A 114 -8.24 12.47 -6.58
N PHE A 115 -7.33 13.44 -6.63
CA PHE A 115 -7.54 14.72 -7.31
C PHE A 115 -7.46 14.60 -8.84
N VAL A 116 -8.44 15.18 -9.54
CA VAL A 116 -8.40 15.27 -11.01
C VAL A 116 -7.47 16.41 -11.42
N SER A 117 -6.34 16.09 -12.03
CA SER A 117 -5.28 17.03 -12.37
C SER A 117 -5.77 18.16 -13.27
N GLY A 118 -5.37 19.40 -12.95
CA GLY A 118 -5.74 20.61 -13.69
C GLY A 118 -7.20 21.07 -13.50
N SER A 119 -8.03 20.28 -12.80
CA SER A 119 -9.42 20.61 -12.55
C SER A 119 -9.59 21.77 -11.57
N ASN A 120 -10.78 22.37 -11.56
CA ASN A 120 -11.17 23.33 -10.54
C ASN A 120 -11.93 22.61 -9.42
N GLY A 121 -11.22 21.84 -8.59
CA GLY A 121 -11.78 21.23 -7.37
C GLY A 121 -12.64 20.01 -7.63
N TYR A 122 -12.19 19.12 -8.51
CA TYR A 122 -12.82 17.83 -8.75
C TYR A 122 -11.91 16.70 -8.26
N ILE A 123 -12.51 15.66 -7.70
CA ILE A 123 -11.85 14.41 -7.34
C ILE A 123 -12.45 13.26 -8.16
N SER A 124 -11.64 12.24 -8.46
CA SER A 124 -12.10 10.96 -8.98
C SER A 124 -12.35 10.00 -7.83
N ARG A 125 -13.36 9.16 -7.98
CA ARG A 125 -13.52 7.90 -7.25
C ARG A 125 -13.37 6.76 -8.25
N THR A 126 -12.49 5.81 -7.96
CA THR A 126 -12.25 4.62 -8.79
C THR A 126 -12.79 3.39 -8.10
N ASP A 127 -13.53 2.57 -8.85
CA ASP A 127 -14.15 1.34 -8.37
C ASP A 127 -13.28 0.09 -8.63
N GLY A 128 -13.68 -1.05 -8.08
CA GLY A 128 -13.02 -2.35 -8.18
C GLY A 128 -12.92 -2.92 -9.60
N ASN A 129 -13.67 -2.40 -10.57
CA ASN A 129 -13.51 -2.71 -11.99
C ASN A 129 -12.55 -1.73 -12.70
N GLY A 130 -12.01 -0.75 -11.96
CA GLY A 130 -11.20 0.34 -12.47
C GLY A 130 -12.02 1.44 -13.15
N ASP A 131 -13.35 1.47 -13.01
CA ASP A 131 -14.18 2.54 -13.60
C ASP A 131 -14.12 3.80 -12.73
N ILE A 132 -14.10 4.97 -13.38
CA ILE A 132 -13.98 6.27 -12.70
C ILE A 132 -15.30 7.04 -12.70
N THR A 133 -15.67 7.55 -11.53
CA THR A 133 -16.65 8.62 -11.35
C THR A 133 -15.96 9.92 -10.92
N ILE A 134 -16.43 11.07 -11.41
CA ILE A 134 -15.89 12.38 -11.05
C ILE A 134 -16.87 13.15 -10.16
N HIS A 135 -16.36 13.70 -9.05
CA HIS A 135 -17.14 14.44 -8.08
C HIS A 135 -16.58 15.86 -7.89
N LYS A 136 -17.50 16.84 -7.82
CA LYS A 136 -17.14 18.21 -7.46
C LYS A 136 -16.98 18.28 -5.94
N VAL A 137 -15.85 18.81 -5.47
CA VAL A 137 -15.66 19.12 -4.05
C VAL A 137 -16.08 20.56 -3.79
N GLU A 138 -17.02 20.74 -2.85
CA GLU A 138 -17.45 22.08 -2.42
C GLU A 138 -16.31 22.77 -1.67
N GLY A 139 -16.03 24.04 -2.01
CA GLY A 139 -15.01 24.86 -1.34
C GLY A 139 -13.55 24.66 -1.77
N LEU A 140 -13.17 23.54 -2.42
CA LEU A 140 -11.75 23.24 -2.73
C LEU A 140 -11.13 24.19 -3.78
N GLY A 141 -11.84 24.49 -4.86
CA GLY A 141 -11.30 25.32 -5.96
C GLY A 141 -10.09 24.68 -6.67
N LYS A 142 -9.30 25.49 -7.39
CA LYS A 142 -8.13 24.99 -8.16
C LYS A 142 -6.87 24.93 -7.29
N VAL A 143 -6.56 23.73 -6.78
CA VAL A 143 -5.42 23.50 -5.88
C VAL A 143 -4.19 22.90 -6.56
N ASN A 144 -4.37 22.14 -7.65
CA ASN A 144 -3.31 21.39 -8.36
C ASN A 144 -2.54 20.44 -7.42
N ALA A 145 -3.27 19.65 -6.63
CA ALA A 145 -2.68 18.66 -5.74
C ALA A 145 -2.07 17.50 -6.54
N TYR A 146 -0.96 16.97 -6.05
CA TYR A 146 -0.27 15.80 -6.60
C TYR A 146 0.32 14.89 -5.51
N THR A 147 -0.08 15.12 -4.26
CA THR A 147 0.32 14.34 -3.10
C THR A 147 -0.94 14.16 -2.28
N GLY A 148 -1.31 12.91 -1.99
CA GLY A 148 -2.55 12.65 -1.27
C GLY A 148 -2.60 11.26 -0.68
N ASP A 149 -3.39 11.11 0.39
CA ASP A 149 -3.79 9.81 0.89
C ASP A 149 -5.04 9.97 1.77
N VAL A 150 -5.75 8.89 2.04
CA VAL A 150 -6.98 8.86 2.82
C VAL A 150 -6.72 8.30 4.22
N SER A 151 -7.14 9.04 5.25
CA SER A 151 -7.06 8.54 6.63
C SER A 151 -8.05 7.40 6.89
N VAL A 152 -7.85 6.66 7.98
CA VAL A 152 -8.81 5.65 8.47
C VAL A 152 -10.21 6.19 8.75
N ASP A 153 -10.31 7.51 8.97
CA ASP A 153 -11.58 8.21 9.19
C ASP A 153 -12.22 8.71 7.89
N GLY A 154 -11.63 8.47 6.71
CA GLY A 154 -12.17 8.93 5.43
C GLY A 154 -11.94 10.41 5.16
N TYR A 155 -10.80 10.96 5.59
CA TYR A 155 -10.34 12.28 5.14
C TYR A 155 -9.25 12.13 4.09
N LEU A 156 -9.52 12.63 2.88
CA LEU A 156 -8.52 12.76 1.83
C LEU A 156 -7.67 14.01 2.11
N TYR A 157 -6.41 13.78 2.43
CA TYR A 157 -5.40 14.84 2.58
C TYR A 157 -4.81 15.16 1.22
N LEU A 158 -4.73 16.45 0.88
CA LEU A 158 -4.17 16.91 -0.40
C LEU A 158 -3.07 17.93 -0.18
N ASN A 159 -1.99 17.82 -0.93
CA ASN A 159 -0.87 18.76 -0.96
C ASN A 159 -0.27 18.87 -2.36
N ARG A 160 0.59 19.88 -2.54
CA ARG A 160 1.25 20.20 -3.82
C ARG A 160 2.74 20.49 -3.67
N GLY A 161 3.41 19.86 -2.70
CA GLY A 161 4.81 20.13 -2.34
C GLY A 161 5.00 21.47 -1.60
N ARG A 162 3.92 22.08 -1.10
CA ARG A 162 3.90 23.42 -0.48
C ARG A 162 3.33 23.36 0.93
N LYS A 163 3.05 24.52 1.53
CA LYS A 163 2.57 24.61 2.91
C LYS A 163 1.08 24.30 3.05
N GLU A 164 0.31 24.26 1.98
CA GLU A 164 -1.14 24.06 2.10
C GLU A 164 -1.47 22.56 2.20
N LEU A 165 -2.11 22.16 3.30
CA LEU A 165 -2.75 20.86 3.46
C LEU A 165 -4.26 21.07 3.39
N TRP A 166 -4.90 20.60 2.32
CA TRP A 166 -6.36 20.60 2.20
C TRP A 166 -6.93 19.29 2.69
N ILE A 167 -8.04 19.35 3.42
CA ILE A 167 -8.70 18.17 4.00
C ILE A 167 -10.09 18.06 3.41
N VAL A 168 -10.32 17.03 2.60
CA VAL A 168 -11.60 16.75 1.96
C VAL A 168 -12.23 15.55 2.66
N ASP A 169 -13.50 15.66 3.02
CA ASP A 169 -14.23 14.54 3.61
C ASP A 169 -14.79 13.62 2.52
N VAL A 170 -14.29 12.39 2.47
CA VAL A 170 -14.72 11.34 1.53
C VAL A 170 -15.54 10.25 2.23
N ASN A 171 -15.92 10.47 3.49
CA ASN A 171 -16.85 9.58 4.18
C ASN A 171 -18.30 9.89 3.81
N ALA A 172 -18.92 9.04 2.98
CA ALA A 172 -20.30 9.19 2.52
C ALA A 172 -21.36 9.19 3.64
N GLN A 173 -21.00 8.77 4.86
CA GLN A 173 -21.90 8.76 6.02
C GLN A 173 -21.97 10.13 6.73
N ARG A 174 -21.09 11.07 6.39
CA ARG A 174 -21.04 12.39 7.03
C ARG A 174 -21.79 13.46 6.25
N PRO A 175 -22.41 14.46 6.92
CA PRO A 175 -23.02 15.61 6.26
C PRO A 175 -22.05 16.47 5.44
N THR A 176 -20.75 16.31 5.70
CA THR A 176 -19.64 17.01 5.06
C THR A 176 -19.03 16.26 3.87
N TYR A 177 -19.59 15.10 3.48
CA TYR A 177 -19.14 14.34 2.31
C TYR A 177 -19.00 15.24 1.06
N LEU A 178 -17.86 15.13 0.37
CA LEU A 178 -17.45 15.94 -0.78
C LEU A 178 -17.32 17.45 -0.51
N GLN A 179 -16.97 17.82 0.72
CA GLN A 179 -16.65 19.21 1.10
C GLN A 179 -15.19 19.32 1.54
N LEU A 180 -14.59 20.48 1.25
CA LEU A 180 -13.37 20.93 1.92
C LEU A 180 -13.72 21.29 3.37
N VAL A 181 -13.35 20.42 4.31
CA VAL A 181 -13.69 20.62 5.73
C VAL A 181 -12.64 21.45 6.47
N ASN A 182 -11.41 21.49 5.99
CA ASN A 182 -10.35 22.29 6.60
C ASN A 182 -9.20 22.60 5.62
N THR A 183 -8.42 23.63 5.93
CA THR A 183 -7.13 23.90 5.29
C THR A 183 -6.13 24.29 6.37
N ILE A 184 -5.06 23.51 6.48
CA ILE A 184 -3.99 23.69 7.46
C ILE A 184 -2.74 24.22 6.74
N THR A 185 -2.03 25.14 7.39
CA THR A 185 -0.73 25.61 6.92
C THR A 185 0.38 24.83 7.63
N LEU A 186 1.15 24.07 6.86
CA LEU A 186 2.32 23.34 7.35
C LEU A 186 3.43 24.30 7.80
N SER A 187 4.23 23.89 8.80
CA SER A 187 5.35 24.69 9.31
C SER A 187 6.36 25.08 8.22
N SER A 188 6.61 24.20 7.25
CA SER A 188 7.44 24.44 6.06
C SER A 188 6.83 23.83 4.79
N ASN A 189 7.43 24.11 3.62
CA ASN A 189 7.08 23.36 2.40
C ASN A 189 7.40 21.88 2.63
N SER A 190 6.53 21.00 2.13
CA SER A 190 6.75 19.55 2.20
C SER A 190 7.88 19.11 1.26
N ASN A 191 7.89 19.61 0.02
CA ASN A 191 8.84 19.23 -1.05
C ASN A 191 8.92 17.72 -1.30
N ILE A 192 7.83 17.01 -1.01
CA ILE A 192 7.64 15.59 -1.32
C ILE A 192 6.85 15.47 -2.62
N ALA A 193 7.08 14.38 -3.35
CA ALA A 193 6.26 14.05 -4.51
C ALA A 193 4.98 13.33 -4.08
N ASP A 194 5.06 12.48 -3.07
CA ASP A 194 3.92 11.74 -2.52
C ASP A 194 4.06 11.51 -1.00
N TRP A 195 2.98 11.10 -0.34
CA TRP A 195 2.94 10.65 1.06
C TRP A 195 1.97 9.49 1.28
N ALA A 196 2.10 8.80 2.40
CA ALA A 196 1.09 7.84 2.85
C ALA A 196 0.74 8.10 4.32
N PHE A 197 -0.51 7.77 4.68
CA PHE A 197 -1.01 7.80 6.04
C PHE A 197 -0.57 6.54 6.79
N ASN A 198 0.03 6.73 7.96
CA ASN A 198 0.38 5.62 8.84
C ASN A 198 -0.73 5.39 9.87
N ALA A 199 -1.36 4.22 9.84
CA ALA A 199 -2.41 3.86 10.79
C ALA A 199 -1.88 3.62 12.22
N VAL A 200 -0.57 3.38 12.38
CA VAL A 200 0.06 3.14 13.69
C VAL A 200 0.07 4.41 14.56
N ASP A 201 0.35 5.58 13.96
CA ASP A 201 0.53 6.84 14.70
C ASP A 201 -0.35 8.01 14.22
N GLY A 202 -1.08 7.83 13.11
CA GLY A 202 -1.97 8.83 12.53
C GLY A 202 -1.25 9.97 11.81
N MET A 203 0.01 9.80 11.45
CA MET A 203 0.82 10.80 10.75
C MET A 203 0.92 10.49 9.25
N LEU A 204 1.33 11.49 8.46
CA LEU A 204 1.64 11.33 7.05
C LEU A 204 3.16 11.28 6.86
N TYR A 205 3.65 10.37 6.01
CA TYR A 205 5.08 10.25 5.73
C TYR A 205 5.37 10.30 4.23
N GLY A 206 6.48 10.93 3.87
CA GLY A 206 6.96 11.00 2.49
C GLY A 206 8.47 11.15 2.44
N VAL A 207 9.05 10.89 1.27
CA VAL A 207 10.49 11.09 1.01
C VAL A 207 10.68 12.25 0.06
N ARG A 208 11.57 13.17 0.42
CA ARG A 208 11.93 14.30 -0.45
C ARG A 208 12.87 13.85 -1.56
N GLY A 209 12.98 14.69 -2.60
CA GLY A 209 13.85 14.40 -3.73
C GLY A 209 15.36 14.30 -3.43
N ASN A 210 15.79 14.75 -2.25
CA ASN A 210 17.15 14.60 -1.74
C ASN A 210 17.34 13.38 -0.82
N GLY A 211 16.31 12.56 -0.61
CA GLY A 211 16.36 11.39 0.27
C GLY A 211 15.92 11.64 1.71
N ASP A 212 15.59 12.86 2.12
CA ASP A 212 15.12 13.10 3.50
C ASP A 212 13.76 12.43 3.74
N LEU A 213 13.65 11.65 4.82
CA LEU A 213 12.37 11.19 5.35
C LEU A 213 11.68 12.34 6.10
N VAL A 214 10.40 12.56 5.80
CA VAL A 214 9.59 13.64 6.38
C VAL A 214 8.31 13.08 6.97
N GLN A 215 7.98 13.54 8.18
CA GLN A 215 6.71 13.29 8.85
C GLN A 215 5.88 14.58 8.89
N VAL A 216 4.57 14.49 8.66
CA VAL A 216 3.62 15.58 8.78
C VAL A 216 2.51 15.17 9.74
N ASN A 217 2.25 16.00 10.74
CA ASN A 217 1.08 15.88 11.60
C ASN A 217 -0.13 16.53 10.91
N PRO A 218 -1.12 15.75 10.43
CA PRO A 218 -2.23 16.29 9.66
C PRO A 218 -3.23 17.09 10.50
N THR A 219 -3.13 17.05 11.84
CA THR A 219 -4.00 17.81 12.74
C THR A 219 -3.44 19.19 13.06
N THR A 220 -2.12 19.30 13.24
CA THR A 220 -1.46 20.55 13.67
C THR A 220 -0.72 21.27 12.54
N GLY A 221 -0.39 20.57 11.45
CA GLY A 221 0.48 21.07 10.40
C GLY A 221 1.97 21.08 10.76
N ALA A 222 2.36 20.48 11.88
CA ALA A 222 3.77 20.31 12.19
C ALA A 222 4.42 19.38 11.16
N LEU A 223 5.42 19.89 10.44
CA LEU A 223 6.27 19.11 9.56
C LEU A 223 7.64 18.93 10.22
N THR A 224 8.07 17.68 10.34
CA THR A 224 9.36 17.27 10.91
C THR A 224 10.17 16.56 9.84
N VAL A 225 11.42 16.98 9.65
CA VAL A 225 12.40 16.21 8.87
C VAL A 225 13.01 15.20 9.83
N ILE A 226 12.77 13.91 9.61
CA ILE A 226 13.27 12.84 10.49
C ILE A 226 14.78 12.67 10.28
N GLY A 227 15.23 12.64 9.04
CA GLY A 227 16.65 12.59 8.71
C GLY A 227 16.92 12.10 7.28
N ASP A 228 18.21 12.01 6.95
CA ASP A 228 18.71 11.45 5.70
C ASP A 228 18.49 9.93 5.67
N SER A 229 17.93 9.42 4.58
CA SER A 229 17.68 7.99 4.39
C SER A 229 18.87 7.17 3.92
N GLY A 230 19.94 7.82 3.45
CA GLY A 230 21.06 7.17 2.79
C GLY A 230 20.82 6.84 1.32
N ILE A 231 19.65 7.20 0.75
CA ILE A 231 19.36 6.99 -0.68
C ILE A 231 20.12 8.04 -1.52
N VAL A 232 21.17 7.60 -2.21
CA VAL A 232 22.09 8.49 -2.95
C VAL A 232 21.63 8.91 -4.35
N GLU A 233 20.72 8.17 -4.97
CA GLU A 233 20.30 8.41 -6.36
C GLU A 233 19.41 9.65 -6.53
N GLY A 234 18.77 10.10 -5.44
CA GLY A 234 17.86 11.25 -5.42
C GLY A 234 16.67 11.10 -6.37
N GLY A 235 15.95 12.21 -6.62
CA GLY A 235 14.77 12.24 -7.50
C GLY A 235 13.46 11.99 -6.77
N ALA A 236 12.35 12.12 -7.49
CA ALA A 236 11.01 12.05 -6.89
C ALA A 236 10.65 10.62 -6.44
N PHE A 237 10.08 10.52 -5.23
CA PHE A 237 9.40 9.32 -4.75
C PHE A 237 7.89 9.54 -4.88
N GLY A 238 7.37 9.24 -6.07
CA GLY A 238 6.00 9.59 -6.47
C GLY A 238 5.00 8.46 -6.25
N ALA A 239 5.36 7.41 -5.53
CA ALA A 239 4.40 6.42 -5.05
C ALA A 239 4.94 5.83 -3.76
N VAL A 240 4.21 6.02 -2.67
CA VAL A 240 4.63 5.53 -1.36
C VAL A 240 3.49 4.81 -0.63
N TYR A 241 3.82 3.93 0.30
CA TYR A 241 2.85 3.02 0.92
C TYR A 241 3.21 2.72 2.37
N PHE A 242 2.20 2.45 3.19
CA PHE A 242 2.36 1.78 4.48
C PHE A 242 1.78 0.37 4.45
N ASP A 243 2.36 -0.53 5.23
CA ASP A 243 1.69 -1.76 5.64
C ASP A 243 1.09 -1.66 7.05
N VAL A 244 0.44 -2.74 7.46
CA VAL A 244 -0.24 -2.86 8.76
C VAL A 244 0.71 -2.78 9.97
N ASP A 245 1.97 -3.18 9.80
CA ASP A 245 2.94 -3.24 10.89
C ASP A 245 3.60 -1.87 11.11
N GLY A 246 3.59 -1.00 10.10
CA GLY A 246 4.20 0.33 10.13
C GLY A 246 5.46 0.44 9.25
N TYR A 247 5.71 -0.54 8.37
CA TYR A 247 6.72 -0.38 7.34
C TYR A 247 6.27 0.61 6.28
N PHE A 248 7.17 1.52 5.94
CA PHE A 248 6.96 2.50 4.90
C PHE A 248 7.78 2.13 3.66
N TYR A 249 7.14 2.15 2.50
CA TYR A 249 7.74 1.78 1.23
C TYR A 249 7.71 2.98 0.29
N ALA A 250 8.86 3.35 -0.28
CA ALA A 250 8.97 4.49 -1.18
C ALA A 250 9.56 4.09 -2.53
N SER A 251 8.77 4.25 -3.60
CA SER A 251 9.18 3.97 -4.97
C SER A 251 9.84 5.19 -5.62
N ASN A 252 11.08 5.06 -6.05
CA ASN A 252 11.79 6.10 -6.80
C ASN A 252 11.34 6.14 -8.27
N ASN A 253 10.94 7.30 -8.77
CA ASN A 253 10.42 7.48 -10.13
C ASN A 253 11.46 7.26 -11.22
N GLY A 254 12.73 7.58 -10.93
CA GLY A 254 13.83 7.53 -11.87
C GLY A 254 14.39 6.12 -12.06
N THR A 255 14.46 5.33 -10.99
CA THR A 255 15.05 3.99 -10.99
C THR A 255 14.01 2.89 -10.92
N GLY A 256 12.82 3.16 -10.37
CA GLY A 256 11.80 2.19 -10.02
C GLY A 256 12.11 1.40 -8.74
N LYS A 257 13.26 1.63 -8.09
CA LYS A 257 13.60 0.96 -6.84
C LYS A 257 12.58 1.32 -5.76
N ILE A 258 12.15 0.31 -5.02
CA ILE A 258 11.27 0.46 -3.85
C ILE A 258 12.14 0.26 -2.62
N TYR A 259 12.20 1.29 -1.79
CA TYR A 259 12.95 1.29 -0.54
C TYR A 259 12.00 1.07 0.64
N ARG A 260 12.41 0.29 1.65
CA ARG A 260 11.67 0.07 2.90
C ARG A 260 12.32 0.85 4.04
N PHE A 261 11.49 1.45 4.89
CA PHE A 261 11.85 2.12 6.13
C PHE A 261 11.10 1.44 7.29
N ASP A 262 11.81 1.14 8.38
CA ASP A 262 11.18 0.63 9.60
C ASP A 262 10.70 1.80 10.48
N LEU A 263 9.40 2.09 10.42
CA LEU A 263 8.76 3.16 11.18
C LEU A 263 7.76 2.62 12.21
N ARG A 264 7.91 1.35 12.59
CA ARG A 264 6.99 0.65 13.51
C ARG A 264 7.05 1.25 14.93
N ASP A 265 8.23 1.66 15.38
CA ASP A 265 8.39 2.40 16.64
C ASP A 265 8.24 3.92 16.44
N SER A 266 7.02 4.40 16.59
CA SER A 266 6.67 5.83 16.49
C SER A 266 7.41 6.74 17.49
N ASN A 267 8.01 6.18 18.55
CA ASN A 267 8.79 6.96 19.52
C ASN A 267 10.28 7.09 19.14
N ASN A 268 10.76 6.25 18.23
CA ASN A 268 12.15 6.18 17.82
C ASN A 268 12.28 5.93 16.31
N LEU A 269 11.80 6.89 15.52
CA LEU A 269 11.81 6.79 14.06
C LEU A 269 13.25 6.75 13.51
N ASN A 270 13.53 5.71 12.72
CA ASN A 270 14.79 5.56 11.98
C ASN A 270 14.61 6.04 10.53
N PRO A 271 15.35 7.06 10.05
CA PRO A 271 15.22 7.52 8.68
C PRO A 271 15.89 6.61 7.66
N THR A 272 16.76 5.67 8.07
CA THR A 272 17.52 4.83 7.14
C THR A 272 16.61 3.93 6.32
N ALA A 273 16.87 3.89 5.02
CA ALA A 273 16.16 3.05 4.08
C ALA A 273 17.02 1.87 3.60
N THR A 274 16.37 0.75 3.37
CA THR A 274 16.96 -0.44 2.76
C THR A 274 16.32 -0.67 1.39
N LEU A 275 17.09 -1.02 0.36
CA LEU A 275 16.52 -1.41 -0.93
C LEU A 275 15.70 -2.68 -0.74
N PHE A 276 14.39 -2.65 -0.99
CA PHE A 276 13.50 -3.79 -0.74
C PHE A 276 13.24 -4.60 -2.01
N THR A 277 12.90 -3.91 -3.10
CA THR A 277 12.61 -4.54 -4.39
C THR A 277 12.70 -3.54 -5.53
N GLN A 278 12.40 -3.98 -6.75
CA GLN A 278 12.42 -3.17 -7.96
C GLN A 278 11.03 -3.16 -8.61
N GLY A 279 10.36 -2.01 -8.58
CA GLY A 279 9.05 -1.78 -9.17
C GLY A 279 9.09 -1.17 -10.59
N PRO A 280 7.91 -0.88 -11.16
CA PRO A 280 7.79 -0.23 -12.45
C PRO A 280 8.23 1.23 -12.40
N LYS A 281 9.14 1.61 -13.30
CA LYS A 281 9.61 2.98 -13.45
C LYS A 281 8.55 3.88 -14.10
N SER A 282 8.26 5.03 -13.50
CA SER A 282 7.43 6.08 -14.12
C SER A 282 7.81 7.47 -13.63
N SER A 283 7.82 8.45 -14.55
CA SER A 283 8.03 9.86 -14.23
C SER A 283 6.76 10.59 -13.77
N THR A 284 5.61 9.93 -13.89
CA THR A 284 4.30 10.43 -13.49
C THR A 284 3.56 9.25 -12.87
N ASN A 285 3.52 9.22 -11.55
CA ASN A 285 2.86 8.18 -10.78
C ASN A 285 2.30 8.74 -9.49
N ASP A 286 1.46 7.93 -8.87
CA ASP A 286 0.91 8.14 -7.54
C ASP A 286 0.51 6.80 -6.92
N GLY A 287 0.81 6.62 -5.63
CA GLY A 287 0.64 5.35 -4.93
C GLY A 287 -0.51 5.41 -3.93
N ALA A 288 -1.28 4.32 -3.82
CA ALA A 288 -2.26 4.17 -2.76
C ALA A 288 -2.32 2.71 -2.29
N ARG A 289 -2.60 2.48 -1.01
CA ARG A 289 -2.72 1.13 -0.45
C ARG A 289 -3.67 1.14 0.74
N CYS A 290 -4.33 0.02 1.00
CA CYS A 290 -4.99 -0.16 2.28
C CYS A 290 -3.93 -0.15 3.41
N VAL A 291 -4.04 0.78 4.35
CA VAL A 291 -3.11 0.92 5.49
C VAL A 291 -3.13 -0.24 6.49
N PHE A 292 -4.07 -1.17 6.37
CA PHE A 292 -4.12 -2.41 7.14
C PHE A 292 -3.78 -3.66 6.31
N ALA A 293 -3.34 -3.49 5.06
CA ALA A 293 -2.96 -4.61 4.21
C ALA A 293 -1.54 -5.08 4.57
N PRO A 294 -1.35 -6.34 4.97
CA PRO A 294 -0.02 -6.86 5.23
C PRO A 294 0.79 -6.95 3.94
N VAL A 295 2.07 -6.66 4.03
CA VAL A 295 3.04 -7.14 3.05
C VAL A 295 3.39 -8.58 3.45
N ALA A 296 3.47 -9.48 2.46
CA ALA A 296 3.70 -10.88 2.76
C ALA A 296 5.01 -11.06 3.51
N LYS A 297 4.98 -11.92 4.53
CA LYS A 297 6.16 -12.26 5.33
C LYS A 297 7.17 -13.00 4.47
N LEU A 298 8.42 -12.69 4.73
CA LEU A 298 9.56 -13.21 4.01
C LEU A 298 10.37 -14.09 4.94
N ASP A 299 10.87 -15.17 4.40
CA ASP A 299 11.88 -16.02 5.00
C ASP A 299 13.20 -15.72 4.26
N PHE A 300 14.26 -15.42 5.01
CA PHE A 300 15.61 -15.10 4.56
C PHE A 300 16.60 -16.17 4.99
N GLY A 301 17.74 -16.24 4.32
CA GLY A 301 18.86 -17.05 4.80
C GLY A 301 19.70 -16.34 5.88
N ASP A 302 20.65 -17.09 6.41
CA ASP A 302 21.51 -16.69 7.53
C ASP A 302 23.00 -17.08 7.32
N ALA A 303 23.35 -17.50 6.09
CA ALA A 303 24.73 -17.74 5.65
C ALA A 303 25.60 -16.48 5.86
N PRO A 304 26.93 -16.61 5.97
CA PRO A 304 27.82 -15.43 6.04
C PRO A 304 27.52 -14.40 4.96
N ASP A 305 27.53 -13.10 5.29
CA ASP A 305 27.12 -12.04 4.34
C ASP A 305 28.02 -11.94 3.10
N SER A 306 29.17 -12.63 3.05
CA SER A 306 29.94 -12.79 1.81
C SER A 306 29.11 -13.45 0.69
N TYR A 307 28.17 -14.32 1.05
CA TYR A 307 27.21 -14.95 0.14
C TYR A 307 26.02 -14.04 -0.21
N GLY A 308 26.02 -12.79 0.25
CA GLY A 308 25.00 -11.79 -0.06
C GLY A 308 23.68 -11.98 0.68
N THR A 309 23.72 -12.42 1.93
CA THR A 309 22.54 -12.83 2.72
C THR A 309 21.57 -11.70 3.07
N THR A 310 22.08 -10.50 3.33
CA THR A 310 21.23 -9.38 3.75
C THR A 310 20.41 -8.79 2.59
N LEU A 311 19.30 -8.14 2.91
CA LEU A 311 18.43 -7.41 2.01
C LEU A 311 19.20 -6.29 1.29
N ASN A 312 20.15 -5.63 1.95
CA ASN A 312 21.04 -4.65 1.32
C ASN A 312 21.93 -5.27 0.23
N ALA A 313 22.32 -6.54 0.38
CA ALA A 313 23.02 -7.32 -0.63
C ALA A 313 22.06 -7.98 -1.65
N ASN A 314 20.75 -7.75 -1.52
CA ASN A 314 19.69 -8.42 -2.26
C ASN A 314 19.72 -9.95 -2.08
N GLY A 315 19.87 -10.38 -0.83
CA GLY A 315 19.91 -11.79 -0.48
C GLY A 315 18.69 -12.60 -0.86
N ALA A 316 18.95 -13.91 -0.98
CA ALA A 316 17.94 -14.90 -1.25
C ALA A 316 16.88 -14.86 -0.15
N ARG A 317 15.62 -14.81 -0.57
CA ARG A 317 14.45 -14.75 0.29
C ARG A 317 13.24 -15.26 -0.45
N HIS A 318 12.24 -15.74 0.26
CA HIS A 318 11.01 -16.21 -0.34
C HIS A 318 9.77 -15.79 0.45
N ILE A 319 8.63 -15.76 -0.24
CA ILE A 319 7.35 -15.46 0.41
C ILE A 319 6.88 -16.72 1.14
N ILE A 320 6.63 -16.58 2.44
CA ILE A 320 6.03 -17.63 3.25
C ILE A 320 4.62 -17.91 2.71
N THR A 321 4.45 -19.11 2.16
CA THR A 321 3.22 -19.53 1.52
C THR A 321 2.64 -20.72 2.27
N VAL A 322 1.41 -20.59 2.76
CA VAL A 322 0.75 -21.66 3.51
C VAL A 322 0.75 -22.95 2.70
N GLY A 323 1.33 -24.00 3.27
CA GLY A 323 1.39 -25.32 2.66
C GLY A 323 2.60 -25.54 1.73
N LEU A 324 3.54 -24.60 1.68
CA LEU A 324 4.85 -24.73 1.05
C LEU A 324 5.94 -24.48 2.10
N LEU A 325 6.78 -25.48 2.39
CA LEU A 325 7.90 -25.36 3.33
C LEU A 325 8.94 -26.46 3.09
N MET A 326 10.18 -26.21 3.53
CA MET A 326 11.18 -27.24 3.78
C MET A 326 11.12 -27.60 5.27
N GLY A 327 11.09 -28.89 5.60
CA GLY A 327 11.04 -29.34 6.99
C GLY A 327 9.66 -29.23 7.63
N THR A 328 9.61 -28.81 8.90
CA THR A 328 8.38 -28.73 9.69
C THR A 328 8.13 -27.38 10.35
N LEU A 329 9.17 -26.57 10.49
CA LEU A 329 9.10 -25.22 11.02
C LEU A 329 9.26 -24.22 9.87
N ILE A 330 8.86 -22.97 10.12
CA ILE A 330 9.09 -21.82 9.26
C ILE A 330 8.80 -20.57 10.09
N ASP A 331 9.70 -19.60 10.06
CA ASP A 331 9.51 -18.29 10.62
C ASP A 331 9.77 -17.20 9.57
N SER A 332 9.82 -15.94 10.02
CA SER A 332 9.87 -14.82 9.09
C SER A 332 10.77 -13.70 9.60
N GLU A 333 11.65 -13.23 8.73
CA GLU A 333 12.65 -12.25 9.07
C GLU A 333 12.42 -10.95 8.29
N ASP A 334 12.77 -9.85 8.93
CA ASP A 334 12.76 -8.55 8.27
C ASP A 334 13.99 -8.40 7.35
N ASP A 335 15.11 -9.06 7.66
CA ASP A 335 16.39 -9.04 6.94
C ASP A 335 17.14 -10.35 7.25
N GLY A 336 18.07 -10.77 6.39
CA GLY A 336 18.88 -11.96 6.62
C GLY A 336 19.78 -11.82 7.85
N GLN A 337 20.06 -12.95 8.52
CA GLN A 337 20.74 -12.98 9.82
C GLN A 337 22.14 -13.63 9.74
N PRO A 338 23.09 -13.06 8.97
CA PRO A 338 24.35 -13.74 8.65
C PRO A 338 25.19 -14.07 9.89
N THR A 339 25.50 -15.35 10.09
CA THR A 339 26.45 -15.83 11.09
C THR A 339 27.53 -16.70 10.45
N ALA A 340 28.62 -16.97 11.18
CA ALA A 340 29.64 -17.91 10.70
C ALA A 340 29.15 -19.36 10.68
N GLY A 341 28.11 -19.67 11.45
CA GLY A 341 27.50 -20.99 11.55
C GLY A 341 26.39 -21.25 10.53
N ALA A 342 25.81 -20.18 9.96
CA ALA A 342 24.46 -20.26 9.38
C ALA A 342 23.51 -20.85 10.43
N ASP A 343 23.49 -20.20 11.61
CA ASP A 343 22.60 -20.43 12.75
C ASP A 343 22.07 -19.11 13.36
N GLY A 344 21.78 -18.12 12.52
CA GLY A 344 21.48 -16.74 12.97
C GLY A 344 20.12 -16.56 13.65
N ASP A 345 19.08 -16.82 12.87
CA ASP A 345 17.65 -16.86 13.25
C ASP A 345 17.34 -18.00 14.21
N ASP A 346 18.03 -19.14 14.08
CA ASP A 346 18.03 -20.30 14.98
C ASP A 346 18.08 -19.94 16.49
N THR A 347 18.67 -18.79 16.83
CA THR A 347 18.84 -18.31 18.20
C THR A 347 17.88 -17.20 18.62
N THR A 348 17.22 -16.55 17.65
CA THR A 348 16.30 -15.43 17.90
C THR A 348 14.84 -15.84 17.74
N ASP A 349 14.56 -16.81 16.88
CA ASP A 349 13.23 -17.28 16.50
C ASP A 349 13.17 -18.83 16.45
N ASP A 350 12.40 -19.42 15.54
CA ASP A 350 12.28 -20.88 15.44
C ASP A 350 13.48 -21.44 14.66
N ALA A 351 13.98 -22.62 15.05
CA ALA A 351 15.07 -23.28 14.35
C ALA A 351 14.56 -24.00 13.09
N ASP A 352 14.33 -23.26 12.01
CA ASP A 352 13.53 -23.69 10.85
C ASP A 352 14.34 -24.31 9.69
N GLU A 353 15.67 -24.37 9.81
CA GLU A 353 16.57 -25.16 8.96
C GLU A 353 16.45 -26.69 9.17
N ASP A 354 15.27 -27.18 9.58
CA ASP A 354 14.97 -28.59 9.87
C ASP A 354 14.60 -29.42 8.63
N GLY A 355 14.62 -28.79 7.46
CA GLY A 355 14.37 -29.42 6.16
C GLY A 355 15.46 -30.36 5.67
N LEU A 356 16.69 -30.20 6.15
CA LEU A 356 17.83 -30.99 5.71
C LEU A 356 18.12 -32.17 6.66
N VAL A 357 18.34 -33.37 6.09
CA VAL A 357 18.62 -34.56 6.90
C VAL A 357 20.11 -34.64 7.27
N ALA A 358 20.46 -34.17 8.46
CA ALA A 358 21.79 -34.26 9.04
C ALA A 358 22.10 -35.65 9.67
N PRO A 359 23.37 -36.08 9.80
CA PRO A 359 24.60 -35.36 9.41
C PRO A 359 24.89 -35.44 7.91
N PHE A 360 25.47 -34.37 7.38
CA PHE A 360 25.93 -34.30 5.99
C PHE A 360 27.18 -35.16 5.74
N ALA A 361 27.27 -35.74 4.55
CA ALA A 361 28.46 -36.44 4.13
C ALA A 361 29.59 -35.41 3.87
N PRO A 362 30.83 -35.64 4.34
CA PRO A 362 31.93 -34.73 4.03
C PRO A 362 32.13 -34.62 2.51
N LEU A 363 32.33 -33.40 2.00
CA LEU A 363 32.61 -33.16 0.58
C LEU A 363 34.03 -33.65 0.23
N PRO A 364 34.20 -34.73 -0.56
CA PRO A 364 35.53 -35.24 -0.88
C PRO A 364 36.26 -34.30 -1.86
N PRO A 365 37.59 -34.13 -1.74
CA PRO A 365 38.37 -33.40 -2.73
C PRO A 365 38.18 -33.96 -4.14
N GLY A 366 37.81 -33.09 -5.10
CA GLY A 366 37.56 -33.47 -6.49
C GLY A 366 36.19 -34.10 -6.75
N ALA A 367 35.25 -34.03 -5.79
CA ALA A 367 33.86 -34.37 -6.06
C ALA A 367 33.28 -33.42 -7.12
N THR A 368 32.47 -33.99 -8.02
CA THR A 368 31.76 -33.26 -9.08
C THR A 368 30.24 -33.34 -8.91
N THR A 369 29.79 -34.03 -7.87
CA THR A 369 28.38 -34.21 -7.51
C THR A 369 28.27 -34.32 -6.01
N TYR A 370 27.26 -33.67 -5.44
CA TYR A 370 26.91 -33.78 -4.05
C TYR A 370 25.39 -33.86 -3.94
N SER A 371 24.87 -34.68 -3.03
CA SER A 371 23.43 -34.84 -2.87
C SER A 371 23.05 -34.86 -1.40
N VAL A 372 22.04 -34.06 -1.08
CA VAL A 372 21.44 -33.95 0.25
C VAL A 372 19.98 -34.35 0.13
N GLN A 373 19.46 -35.05 1.14
CA GLN A 373 18.04 -35.33 1.23
C GLN A 373 17.33 -34.14 1.86
N VAL A 374 16.30 -33.64 1.19
CA VAL A 374 15.45 -32.55 1.65
C VAL A 374 14.06 -33.09 1.96
N ASN A 375 13.55 -32.79 3.14
CA ASN A 375 12.14 -32.97 3.48
C ASN A 375 11.41 -31.71 3.06
N ALA A 376 10.43 -31.81 2.16
CA ALA A 376 9.66 -30.66 1.70
C ALA A 376 8.17 -31.01 1.61
N VAL A 377 7.34 -30.00 1.83
CA VAL A 377 5.89 -30.08 1.71
C VAL A 377 5.44 -29.09 0.65
N ASN A 378 4.69 -29.57 -0.34
CA ASN A 378 3.94 -28.72 -1.26
C ASN A 378 2.49 -29.21 -1.33
N SER A 379 1.60 -28.47 -0.69
CA SER A 379 0.15 -28.69 -0.67
C SER A 379 -0.63 -27.54 -1.32
N THR A 380 0.08 -26.64 -2.02
CA THR A 380 -0.50 -25.45 -2.66
C THR A 380 -1.39 -25.78 -3.87
N GLY A 381 -1.21 -26.97 -4.45
CA GLY A 381 -1.90 -27.39 -5.67
C GLY A 381 -1.25 -26.87 -6.96
N SER A 382 -0.15 -26.12 -6.87
CA SER A 382 0.68 -25.69 -7.98
C SER A 382 2.09 -26.26 -7.87
N ASP A 383 2.81 -26.35 -8.98
CA ASP A 383 4.23 -26.70 -8.96
C ASP A 383 5.02 -25.65 -8.14
N ALA A 384 5.96 -26.12 -7.33
CA ALA A 384 6.91 -25.30 -6.61
C ALA A 384 8.32 -25.76 -6.98
N TYR A 385 9.30 -24.89 -6.78
CA TYR A 385 10.64 -25.04 -7.30
C TYR A 385 11.64 -24.99 -6.16
N LEU A 386 12.53 -25.97 -6.09
CA LEU A 386 13.65 -25.98 -5.16
C LEU A 386 14.96 -25.77 -5.92
N VAL A 387 15.83 -24.90 -5.38
CA VAL A 387 17.18 -24.64 -5.87
C VAL A 387 18.12 -24.70 -4.67
N GLY A 388 19.19 -25.49 -4.79
CA GLY A 388 20.27 -25.53 -3.79
C GLY A 388 21.50 -24.78 -4.29
N TYR A 389 22.24 -24.20 -3.36
CA TYR A 389 23.52 -23.53 -3.61
C TYR A 389 24.63 -24.25 -2.86
N LEU A 390 25.81 -24.38 -3.47
CA LEU A 390 26.99 -24.98 -2.86
C LEU A 390 28.25 -24.29 -3.39
N ASP A 391 28.97 -23.62 -2.50
CA ASP A 391 30.29 -23.05 -2.78
C ASP A 391 31.31 -24.21 -2.86
N TRP A 392 31.74 -24.54 -4.08
CA TRP A 392 32.63 -25.67 -4.34
C TRP A 392 34.09 -25.34 -4.05
N ASN A 393 34.46 -24.06 -4.17
CA ASN A 393 35.84 -23.61 -4.14
C ASN A 393 36.21 -22.94 -2.79
N ASN A 394 35.21 -22.73 -1.93
CA ASN A 394 35.24 -22.08 -0.63
C ASN A 394 35.80 -20.64 -0.70
N ASP A 395 35.40 -19.85 -1.70
CA ASP A 395 35.79 -18.45 -1.84
C ASP A 395 34.79 -17.46 -1.23
N GLY A 396 33.64 -17.95 -0.78
CA GLY A 396 32.68 -17.19 0.00
C GLY A 396 31.57 -16.54 -0.81
N ASP A 397 31.35 -16.97 -2.06
CA ASP A 397 30.20 -16.59 -2.87
C ASP A 397 29.53 -17.81 -3.55
N PHE A 398 28.52 -17.56 -4.40
CA PHE A 398 27.83 -18.57 -5.20
C PHE A 398 27.84 -18.20 -6.70
N ASP A 399 28.84 -17.43 -7.13
CA ASP A 399 28.88 -16.82 -8.45
C ASP A 399 29.52 -17.75 -9.52
N ASP A 400 30.13 -18.86 -9.10
CA ASP A 400 30.76 -19.79 -10.04
C ASP A 400 29.76 -20.70 -10.76
N ALA A 401 30.22 -21.21 -11.91
CA ALA A 401 29.47 -22.22 -12.65
C ALA A 401 29.30 -23.49 -11.79
N ASP A 402 28.10 -24.07 -11.83
CA ASP A 402 27.72 -25.30 -11.10
C ASP A 402 27.60 -25.15 -9.56
N GLU A 403 27.61 -23.92 -9.04
CA GLU A 403 27.29 -23.63 -7.62
C GLU A 403 25.81 -23.45 -7.35
N GLN A 404 25.00 -23.37 -8.41
CA GLN A 404 23.54 -23.40 -8.34
C GLN A 404 23.03 -24.70 -8.96
N SER A 405 22.17 -25.42 -8.24
CA SER A 405 21.53 -26.62 -8.77
C SER A 405 20.56 -26.28 -9.90
N ALA A 406 20.28 -27.27 -10.76
CA ALA A 406 19.06 -27.19 -11.56
C ALA A 406 17.83 -27.13 -10.64
N THR A 407 16.77 -26.49 -11.12
CA THR A 407 15.48 -26.47 -10.42
C THR A 407 14.88 -27.87 -10.37
N VAL A 408 14.45 -28.30 -9.18
CA VAL A 408 13.76 -29.57 -8.93
C VAL A 408 12.27 -29.38 -8.76
#